data_AF-A0A924MY87-F1
#
_entry.id   AF-A0A924MY87-F1
#
_cell.length_a   1.000
_cell.length_b   1.000
_cell.length_c   1.000
_cell.angle_alpha   90.00
_cell.angle_beta   90.00
_cell.angle_gamma   90.00
#
_symmetry.space_group_name_H-M   'P 1'
#
loop_
_entity.id
_entity.type
_entity.pdbx_description
1 polymer ?
#
loop_
_entity_poly.entity_id
_entity_poly.type
_entity_poly.pdbx_seq_one_letter_code
_entity_poly.pdbx_strand_id
1 'polypeptide(L)'
;MFTIPRLTRLLVAFVAVQAALFALSAALPPDMARAKRSSPVVLDHRGAWLRALPVENGRWRVRADLQRTDPTFQKRLIAVEDARFYGHLGVDPFALARATGSALIHGHISSGASTLTMQTAR
;
A
#
# COMPACT_ATOMS: atom_id res chain seq x y z
N MET A 1 17.32 44.84 -2.94
CA MET A 1 16.93 43.71 -2.06
C MET A 1 15.95 42.85 -2.83
N PHE A 2 16.40 41.73 -3.43
CA PHE A 2 15.54 40.88 -4.24
C PHE A 2 14.53 40.16 -3.35
N THR A 3 13.25 40.55 -3.42
CA THR A 3 12.18 39.88 -2.68
C THR A 3 11.78 38.62 -3.43
N ILE A 4 11.96 37.47 -2.78
CA ILE A 4 11.52 36.18 -3.34
C ILE A 4 9.99 36.22 -3.50
N PRO A 5 9.45 35.92 -4.70
CA PRO A 5 8.01 35.88 -4.93
C PRO A 5 7.29 34.98 -3.93
N ARG A 6 6.07 35.34 -3.54
CA ARG A 6 5.26 34.53 -2.59
C ARG A 6 5.09 33.09 -3.10
N LEU A 7 4.92 32.93 -4.42
CA LEU A 7 4.80 31.63 -5.07
C LEU A 7 6.06 30.76 -4.86
N THR A 8 7.25 31.33 -5.00
CA THR A 8 8.50 30.60 -4.79
C THR A 8 8.65 30.13 -3.35
N ARG A 9 8.25 30.94 -2.37
CA ARG A 9 8.23 30.54 -0.96
C ARG A 9 7.26 29.40 -0.69
N LEU A 10 6.07 29.44 -1.27
CA LEU A 10 5.08 28.38 -1.14
C LEU A 10 5.56 27.07 -1.78
N LEU A 11 6.19 27.14 -2.95
CA LEU A 11 6.74 25.97 -3.63
C LEU A 11 7.90 25.35 -2.85
N VAL A 12 8.82 26.17 -2.31
CA VAL A 12 9.90 25.70 -1.44
C VAL A 12 9.33 25.03 -0.19
N ALA A 13 8.32 25.63 0.46
CA ALA A 13 7.66 25.04 1.62
C ALA A 13 6.99 23.69 1.28
N PHE A 14 6.29 23.60 0.15
CA PHE A 14 5.66 22.37 -0.31
C PHE A 14 6.70 21.26 -0.53
N VAL A 15 7.77 21.55 -1.26
CA VAL A 15 8.86 20.59 -1.48
C VAL A 15 9.52 20.18 -0.16
N ALA A 16 9.75 21.11 0.76
CA ALA A 16 10.32 20.82 2.07
C ALA A 16 9.43 19.87 2.91
N VAL A 17 8.11 20.08 2.89
CA VAL A 17 7.16 19.18 3.56
C VAL A 17 7.21 17.79 2.94
N GLN A 18 7.20 17.68 1.60
CA GLN A 18 7.27 16.38 0.92
C GLN A 18 8.58 15.64 1.24
N ALA A 19 9.71 16.36 1.27
CA ALA A 19 11.00 15.79 1.65
C ALA A 19 11.00 15.33 3.12
N ALA A 20 10.41 16.11 4.03
CA ALA A 20 10.28 15.74 5.44
C ALA A 20 9.39 14.50 5.63
N LEU A 21 8.25 14.42 4.93
CA LEU A 21 7.36 13.26 4.96
C LEU A 21 8.06 12.00 4.41
N PHE A 22 8.80 12.13 3.31
CA PHE A 22 9.59 11.04 2.75
C PHE A 22 10.68 10.56 3.74
N ALA A 23 11.42 11.50 4.35
CA ALA A 23 12.43 11.19 5.35
C ALA A 23 11.82 10.49 6.58
N LEU A 24 10.66 10.96 7.04
CA LEU A 24 9.94 10.35 8.16
C LEU A 24 9.49 8.91 7.82
N SER A 25 8.95 8.70 6.61
CA SER A 25 8.57 7.37 6.15
C SER A 25 9.75 6.41 6.04
N ALA A 26 10.94 6.91 5.68
CA ALA A 26 12.16 6.11 5.63
C ALA A 26 12.72 5.82 7.03
N ALA A 27 12.63 6.79 7.95
CA ALA A 27 13.11 6.67 9.32
C ALA A 27 12.20 5.79 10.21
N LEU A 28 10.91 5.74 9.90
CA LEU A 28 9.89 4.98 10.65
C LEU A 28 9.21 3.95 9.74
N PRO A 29 9.92 2.89 9.32
CA PRO A 29 9.32 1.84 8.50
C PRO A 29 8.22 1.10 9.28
N PRO A 30 7.19 0.59 8.59
CA PRO A 30 6.14 -0.22 9.22
C PRO A 30 6.71 -1.53 9.79
N ASP A 31 6.05 -2.10 10.81
CA ASP A 31 6.46 -3.38 11.39
C ASP A 31 6.30 -4.52 10.37
N MET A 32 7.44 -5.06 9.93
CA MET A 32 7.50 -6.16 8.96
C MET A 32 7.44 -7.54 9.64
N ALA A 33 7.35 -7.64 10.97
CA ALA A 33 7.28 -8.92 11.67
C ALA A 33 6.08 -9.76 11.23
N ARG A 34 4.98 -9.12 10.84
CA ARG A 34 3.80 -9.80 10.29
C ARG A 34 4.07 -10.42 8.92
N ALA A 35 4.84 -9.76 8.07
CA ALA A 35 5.18 -10.23 6.72
C ALA A 35 6.15 -11.44 6.75
N LYS A 36 6.98 -11.53 7.79
CA LYS A 36 7.93 -12.65 7.97
C LYS A 36 7.27 -13.92 8.51
N ARG A 37 6.07 -13.81 9.11
CA ARG A 37 5.33 -14.93 9.70
C ARG A 37 4.38 -15.53 8.68
N SER A 38 4.59 -16.80 8.32
CA SER A 38 3.69 -17.57 7.46
C SER A 38 3.33 -18.90 8.09
N SER A 39 2.15 -19.39 7.78
CA SER A 39 1.67 -20.72 8.15
C SER A 39 2.68 -21.78 7.73
N PRO A 40 3.15 -22.64 8.66
CA PRO A 40 3.86 -23.84 8.30
C PRO A 40 2.99 -24.72 7.41
N VAL A 41 3.59 -25.28 6.36
CA VAL A 41 2.90 -26.17 5.43
C VAL A 41 3.52 -27.56 5.57
N VAL A 42 2.70 -28.51 5.97
CA VAL A 42 3.04 -29.94 5.99
C VAL A 42 2.92 -30.45 4.57
N LEU A 43 4.02 -31.00 4.06
CA LEU A 43 4.12 -31.60 2.74
C LEU A 43 4.27 -33.12 2.86
N ASP A 44 3.87 -33.85 1.84
CA ASP A 44 4.21 -35.26 1.71
C ASP A 44 5.66 -35.46 1.21
N HIS A 45 6.10 -36.71 1.10
CA HIS A 45 7.43 -37.08 0.57
C HIS A 45 7.73 -36.61 -0.87
N ARG A 46 6.71 -36.26 -1.65
CA ARG A 46 6.80 -35.76 -3.03
C ARG A 46 6.64 -34.23 -3.09
N GLY A 47 6.48 -33.56 -1.96
CA GLY A 47 6.25 -32.12 -1.86
C GLY A 47 4.81 -31.68 -2.07
N ALA A 48 3.84 -32.60 -2.13
CA ALA A 48 2.42 -32.26 -2.23
C ALA A 48 1.88 -31.73 -0.90
N TRP A 49 0.98 -30.75 -0.96
CA TRP A 49 0.41 -30.13 0.23
C TRP A 49 -0.53 -31.09 0.96
N LEU A 50 -0.24 -31.35 2.23
CA LEU A 50 -1.13 -32.12 3.10
C LEU A 50 -1.95 -31.20 3.99
N ARG A 51 -1.31 -30.21 4.64
CA ARG A 51 -1.99 -29.31 5.57
C ARG A 51 -1.21 -28.03 5.82
N ALA A 52 -1.91 -26.89 5.89
CA ALA A 52 -1.37 -25.67 6.45
C ALA A 52 -1.78 -25.54 7.94
N LEU A 53 -0.83 -25.18 8.79
CA LEU A 53 -1.07 -24.92 10.21
C LEU A 53 -1.36 -23.42 10.42
N PRO A 54 -2.31 -23.06 11.31
CA PRO A 54 -2.61 -21.67 11.59
C PRO A 54 -1.42 -20.96 12.26
N VAL A 55 -1.30 -19.66 12.01
CA VAL A 55 -0.43 -18.74 12.77
C VAL A 55 -1.17 -18.19 13.98
N GLU A 56 -0.65 -17.14 14.62
CA GLU A 56 -1.25 -16.55 15.81
C GLU A 56 -2.71 -16.14 15.58
N ASN A 57 -3.54 -16.38 16.60
CA ASN A 57 -4.97 -16.12 16.63
C ASN A 57 -5.78 -16.97 15.63
N GLY A 58 -5.32 -18.18 15.30
CA GLY A 58 -6.06 -19.14 14.48
C GLY A 58 -6.17 -18.76 13.00
N ARG A 59 -5.44 -17.76 12.54
CA ARG A 59 -5.46 -17.32 11.14
C ARG A 59 -4.57 -18.20 10.27
N TRP A 60 -4.96 -18.38 9.02
CA TRP A 60 -4.07 -18.95 8.00
C TRP A 60 -3.35 -17.82 7.26
N ARG A 61 -2.03 -17.90 7.14
CA ARG A 61 -1.21 -16.95 6.38
C ARG A 61 -0.25 -17.71 5.49
N VAL A 62 -0.76 -18.19 4.36
CA VAL A 62 0.06 -18.86 3.36
C VAL A 62 0.93 -17.84 2.63
N ARG A 63 2.22 -18.15 2.47
CA ARG A 63 3.13 -17.32 1.66
C ARG A 63 2.66 -17.32 0.21
N ALA A 64 2.36 -16.15 -0.33
CA ALA A 64 2.06 -16.00 -1.75
C ALA A 64 3.33 -16.21 -2.59
N ASP A 65 3.19 -16.91 -3.70
CA ASP A 65 4.21 -17.02 -4.74
C ASP A 65 3.67 -16.33 -6.00
N LEU A 66 4.15 -15.13 -6.29
CA LEU A 66 3.69 -14.34 -7.42
C LEU A 66 4.05 -14.97 -8.79
N GLN A 67 5.02 -15.87 -8.85
CA GLN A 67 5.35 -16.58 -10.09
C GLN A 67 4.35 -17.72 -10.37
N ARG A 68 3.83 -18.34 -9.30
CA ARG A 68 2.81 -19.40 -9.39
C ARG A 68 1.37 -18.90 -9.34
N THR A 69 1.16 -17.66 -8.92
CA THR A 69 -0.16 -17.04 -8.84
C THR A 69 -0.64 -16.67 -10.24
N ASP A 70 -1.90 -16.99 -10.58
CA ASP A 70 -2.49 -16.64 -11.89
C ASP A 70 -2.25 -15.14 -12.22
N PRO A 71 -1.54 -14.82 -13.32
CA PRO A 71 -1.30 -13.45 -13.74
C PRO A 71 -2.59 -12.64 -13.96
N THR A 72 -3.69 -13.31 -14.31
CA THR A 72 -5.00 -12.67 -14.49
C THR A 72 -5.55 -12.18 -13.15
N PHE A 73 -5.41 -12.99 -12.09
CA PHE A 73 -5.77 -12.59 -10.74
C PHE A 73 -4.95 -11.37 -10.31
N GLN A 74 -3.63 -11.40 -10.50
CA GLN A 74 -2.74 -10.28 -10.12
C GLN A 74 -3.15 -8.98 -10.83
N LYS A 75 -3.39 -9.04 -12.15
CA LYS A 75 -3.83 -7.88 -12.93
C LYS A 75 -5.18 -7.34 -12.46
N ARG A 76 -6.15 -8.22 -12.19
CA ARG A 76 -7.48 -7.81 -11.72
C ARG A 76 -7.44 -7.23 -10.31
N LEU A 77 -6.66 -7.82 -9.41
CA LEU A 77 -6.48 -7.31 -8.06
C LEU A 77 -5.95 -5.87 -8.10
N ILE A 78 -4.88 -5.63 -8.89
CA ILE A 78 -4.32 -4.29 -9.07
C ILE A 78 -5.36 -3.36 -9.69
N ALA A 79 -6.05 -3.77 -10.77
CA ALA A 79 -7.03 -2.91 -11.43
C ALA A 79 -8.20 -2.47 -10.52
N VAL A 80 -8.63 -3.33 -9.59
CA VAL A 80 -9.76 -3.07 -8.70
C VAL A 80 -9.33 -2.32 -7.43
N GLU A 81 -8.26 -2.76 -6.77
CA GLU A 81 -7.84 -2.21 -5.47
C GLU A 81 -6.96 -0.97 -5.64
N ASP A 82 -6.10 -0.93 -6.66
CA ASP A 82 -5.08 0.08 -6.80
C ASP A 82 -4.61 0.21 -8.27
N ALA A 83 -5.46 0.76 -9.13
CA ALA A 83 -5.24 0.77 -10.58
C ALA A 83 -3.95 1.49 -11.01
N ARG A 84 -3.37 2.33 -10.15
CA ARG A 84 -2.13 3.07 -10.37
C ARG A 84 -0.98 2.57 -9.49
N PHE A 85 -1.07 1.37 -8.94
CA PHE A 85 -0.10 0.78 -8.02
C PHE A 85 1.36 1.02 -8.42
N TYR A 86 1.71 0.82 -9.70
CA TYR A 86 3.09 0.99 -10.19
C TYR A 86 3.50 2.44 -10.46
N GLY A 87 2.58 3.39 -10.40
CA GLY A 87 2.79 4.82 -10.68
C GLY A 87 2.97 5.69 -9.44
N HIS A 88 2.89 5.13 -8.24
CA HIS A 88 3.03 5.90 -7.00
C HIS A 88 3.88 5.17 -5.94
N LEU A 89 4.42 5.96 -4.99
CA LEU A 89 5.28 5.46 -3.92
C LEU A 89 4.46 5.12 -2.67
N GLY A 90 3.43 4.28 -2.85
CA GLY A 90 2.54 3.84 -1.77
C GLY A 90 1.40 4.77 -1.38
N VAL A 91 1.41 6.05 -1.76
CA VAL A 91 0.23 6.94 -1.66
C VAL A 91 -0.07 7.50 -3.03
N ASP A 92 -1.33 7.42 -3.47
CA ASP A 92 -1.79 7.95 -4.75
C ASP A 92 -2.45 9.34 -4.56
N PRO A 93 -1.77 10.46 -4.89
CA PRO A 93 -2.29 11.81 -4.66
C PRO A 93 -3.57 12.10 -5.46
N PHE A 94 -3.70 11.51 -6.64
CA PHE A 94 -4.87 11.71 -7.49
C PHE A 94 -6.06 10.91 -6.97
N ALA A 95 -5.85 9.70 -6.43
CA ALA A 95 -6.92 8.93 -5.81
C ALA A 95 -7.42 9.64 -4.54
N LEU A 96 -6.49 10.19 -3.75
CA LEU A 96 -6.80 11.02 -2.59
C LEU A 96 -7.58 12.27 -2.99
N ALA A 97 -7.13 13.03 -3.98
CA ALA A 97 -7.83 14.22 -4.46
C ALA A 97 -9.25 13.90 -4.95
N ARG A 98 -9.41 12.84 -5.76
CA ARG A 98 -10.71 12.35 -6.23
C ARG A 98 -11.62 11.97 -5.07
N ALA A 99 -11.11 11.20 -4.10
CA ALA A 99 -11.90 10.74 -2.98
C ALA A 99 -12.35 11.89 -2.07
N THR A 100 -11.44 12.82 -1.77
CA THR A 100 -11.76 14.03 -1.00
C THR A 100 -12.78 14.88 -1.73
N GLY A 101 -12.60 15.15 -3.02
CA GLY A 101 -13.56 15.92 -3.83
C GLY A 101 -14.94 15.25 -3.86
N SER A 102 -14.98 13.93 -4.07
CA SER A 102 -16.24 13.17 -4.05
C SER A 102 -16.94 13.23 -2.69
N ALA A 103 -16.17 13.12 -1.60
CA ALA A 103 -16.74 13.20 -0.25
C ALA A 103 -17.31 14.58 0.08
N LEU A 104 -16.66 15.65 -0.38
CA LEU A 104 -17.16 17.01 -0.23
C LEU A 104 -18.46 17.24 -1.02
N ILE A 105 -18.54 16.72 -2.24
CA ILE A 105 -19.72 16.86 -3.10
C ILE A 105 -20.92 16.07 -2.55
N HIS A 106 -20.71 14.82 -2.11
CA HIS A 106 -21.78 13.93 -1.68
C HIS A 106 -22.10 14.04 -0.18
N GLY A 107 -21.29 14.77 0.60
CA GLY A 107 -21.40 14.88 2.05
C GLY A 107 -21.05 13.60 2.82
N HIS A 108 -20.55 12.56 2.16
CA HIS A 108 -20.13 11.29 2.76
C HIS A 108 -19.06 10.61 1.89
N ILE A 109 -18.29 9.69 2.49
CA ILE A 109 -17.24 8.95 1.77
C ILE A 109 -17.89 8.01 0.76
N SER A 110 -17.77 8.32 -0.54
CA SER A 110 -18.32 7.50 -1.64
C SER A 110 -17.25 6.82 -2.50
N SER A 111 -15.96 7.07 -2.26
CA SER A 111 -14.88 6.40 -2.99
C SER A 111 -13.63 6.20 -2.12
N GLY A 112 -12.85 5.16 -2.44
CA GLY A 112 -11.60 4.83 -1.77
C GLY A 112 -10.42 5.68 -2.24
N ALA A 113 -9.52 5.98 -1.30
CA ALA A 113 -8.19 6.56 -1.52
C ALA A 113 -7.04 5.65 -1.05
N SER A 114 -7.35 4.50 -0.43
CA SER A 114 -6.35 3.57 0.09
C SER A 114 -5.66 2.81 -1.04
N THR A 115 -4.35 2.62 -0.90
CA THR A 115 -3.51 1.85 -1.82
C THR A 115 -3.21 0.46 -1.27
N LEU A 116 -2.75 -0.46 -2.11
CA LEU A 116 -2.30 -1.79 -1.66
C LEU A 116 -1.16 -1.68 -0.63
N THR A 117 -0.28 -0.69 -0.76
CA THR A 117 0.80 -0.42 0.21
C THR A 117 0.25 -0.03 1.57
N MET A 118 -0.72 0.90 1.62
CA MET A 118 -1.37 1.31 2.87
C MET A 118 -2.11 0.14 3.53
N GLN A 119 -2.85 -0.65 2.75
CA GLN A 119 -3.56 -1.83 3.26
C GLN A 119 -2.59 -2.86 3.84
N THR A 120 -1.43 -3.06 3.21
CA THR A 120 -0.41 -4.02 3.67
C THR A 120 0.27 -3.55 4.96
N ALA A 121 0.43 -2.23 5.15
CA ALA A 121 1.06 -1.64 6.32
C ALA A 121 0.16 -1.60 7.57
N ARG A 122 -1.17 -1.64 7.41
CA ARG A 122 -2.15 -1.75 8.51
C ARG A 122 -2.13 -3.13 9.14
#